data_AF-A0AAP0S672-F1
#
_entry.id   AF-A0AAP0S672-F1
#
_cell.length_a   1.000
_cell.length_b   1.000
_cell.length_c   1.000
_cell.angle_alpha   90.00
_cell.angle_beta   90.00
_cell.angle_gamma   90.00
#
_symmetry.space_group_name_H-M   'P 1'
#
loop_
_entity.id
_entity.type
_entity.pdbx_description
1 polymer ?
#
loop_
_entity_poly.entity_id
_entity_poly.type
_entity_poly.pdbx_seq_one_letter_code
_entity_poly.pdbx_strand_id
1 'polypeptide(L)'
;MALGEDLKGVLHNFKYPSIRIGDFNQVLYATNKWGNHRLDLHGSEEFQAFIDDCAFIDLPAKGPTFTWTNNRDGEDCTYERLDSFLQLEVAYSYTRSNSHQFAYPQIRP
;
A
#
# COMPACT_ATOMS: atom_id res chain seq x y z
N MET A 1 -10.54 -6.09 10.40
CA MET A 1 -11.22 -4.78 10.47
C MET A 1 -10.74 -3.84 11.59
N ALA A 2 -10.05 -4.27 12.66
CA ALA A 2 -9.57 -3.34 13.72
C ALA A 2 -8.34 -2.48 13.34
N LEU A 3 -7.47 -2.98 12.47
CA LEU A 3 -6.20 -2.31 12.14
C LEU A 3 -6.37 -0.94 11.46
N GLY A 4 -7.39 -0.79 10.60
CA GLY A 4 -7.63 0.44 9.84
C GLY A 4 -8.06 1.61 10.73
N GLU A 5 -8.97 1.38 11.69
CA GLU A 5 -9.43 2.43 12.59
C GLU A 5 -8.34 2.87 13.57
N ASP A 6 -7.58 1.92 14.13
CA ASP A 6 -6.45 2.21 15.01
C ASP A 6 -5.38 3.04 14.28
N LEU A 7 -5.09 2.68 13.02
CA LEU A 7 -4.11 3.38 12.22
C LEU A 7 -4.60 4.80 11.86
N LYS A 8 -5.89 5.01 11.56
CA LYS A 8 -6.47 6.36 11.34
C LYS A 8 -6.21 7.28 12.54
N GLY A 9 -6.43 6.78 13.76
CA GLY A 9 -6.20 7.55 14.99
C GLY A 9 -4.73 7.97 15.17
N VAL A 10 -3.80 7.07 14.84
CA VAL A 10 -2.36 7.36 14.85
C VAL A 10 -2.01 8.41 13.78
N LEU A 11 -2.58 8.30 12.58
CA LEU A 11 -2.25 9.14 11.43
C LEU A 11 -2.70 10.59 11.58
N HIS A 12 -3.86 10.83 12.21
CA HIS A 12 -4.39 12.17 12.42
C HIS A 12 -3.42 13.09 13.20
N ASN A 13 -2.46 12.52 13.94
CA ASN A 13 -1.47 13.28 14.70
C ASN A 13 -0.14 13.54 13.96
N PHE A 14 0.06 12.98 12.76
CA PHE A 14 1.29 13.21 11.98
C PHE A 14 1.18 14.47 11.14
N LYS A 15 2.00 15.48 11.48
CA LYS A 15 2.05 16.78 10.78
C LYS A 15 3.03 16.83 9.61
N TYR A 16 3.74 15.75 9.34
CA TYR A 16 4.85 15.72 8.36
C TYR A 16 4.67 14.59 7.35
N PRO A 17 5.19 14.76 6.12
CA PRO A 17 5.24 13.69 5.14
C PRO A 17 5.83 12.43 5.75
N SER A 18 5.13 11.31 5.59
CA SER A 18 5.55 10.05 6.19
C SER A 18 5.20 8.88 5.29
N ILE A 19 6.01 7.83 5.38
CA ILE A 19 5.76 6.56 4.71
C ILE A 19 5.37 5.54 5.77
N ARG A 20 4.41 4.70 5.44
CA ARG A 20 4.01 3.52 6.19
C ARG A 20 4.41 2.30 5.37
N ILE A 21 5.13 1.39 6.00
CA ILE A 21 5.66 0.19 5.38
C ILE A 21 5.28 -0.95 6.30
N GLY A 22 4.71 -2.01 5.75
CA GLY A 22 4.43 -3.21 6.52
C GLY A 22 3.53 -4.18 5.81
N ASP A 23 3.29 -5.29 6.50
CA ASP A 23 2.35 -6.32 6.14
C ASP A 23 0.95 -5.90 6.60
N PHE A 24 0.09 -5.55 5.63
CA PHE A 24 -1.29 -5.18 5.90
C PHE A 24 -2.21 -6.40 5.89
N ASN A 25 -1.69 -7.57 5.49
CA ASN A 25 -2.45 -8.80 5.29
C ASN A 25 -3.69 -8.58 4.40
N GLN A 26 -3.59 -7.70 3.41
CA GLN A 26 -4.64 -7.32 2.47
C GLN A 26 -4.07 -7.17 1.06
N VAL A 27 -4.79 -7.71 0.07
CA VAL A 27 -4.43 -7.56 -1.36
C VAL A 27 -5.06 -6.28 -1.88
N LEU A 28 -4.23 -5.36 -2.38
CA LEU A 28 -4.69 -4.05 -2.84
C LEU A 28 -5.27 -4.07 -4.27
N TYR A 29 -4.64 -4.79 -5.18
CA TYR A 29 -5.06 -4.85 -6.59
C TYR A 29 -5.17 -6.31 -7.04
N ALA A 30 -6.01 -6.59 -8.05
CA ALA A 30 -6.09 -7.93 -8.64
C ALA A 30 -4.73 -8.42 -9.17
N THR A 31 -3.88 -7.51 -9.65
CA THR A 31 -2.49 -7.81 -10.09
C THR A 31 -1.57 -8.25 -8.97
N ASN A 32 -1.94 -8.01 -7.70
CA ASN A 32 -1.18 -8.39 -6.52
C ASN A 32 -1.54 -9.81 -6.04
N LYS A 33 -2.39 -10.53 -6.79
CA LYS A 33 -2.77 -11.91 -6.52
C LYS A 33 -2.61 -12.76 -7.78
N TRP A 34 -2.03 -13.93 -7.62
CA TRP A 34 -1.93 -14.94 -8.66
C TRP A 34 -2.33 -16.31 -8.10
N GLY A 35 -3.11 -17.06 -8.86
CA GLY A 35 -3.59 -18.40 -8.48
C GLY A 35 -4.83 -18.77 -9.28
N ASN A 36 -5.22 -20.05 -9.23
CA ASN A 36 -6.31 -20.59 -10.05
C ASN A 36 -7.69 -20.43 -9.39
N HIS A 37 -7.73 -20.14 -8.09
CA HIS A 37 -8.97 -19.86 -7.38
C HIS A 37 -9.54 -18.50 -7.81
N ARG A 38 -10.88 -18.35 -7.75
CA ARG A 38 -11.54 -17.06 -7.99
C ARG A 38 -10.80 -15.95 -7.24
N LEU A 39 -10.58 -14.81 -7.90
CA LEU A 39 -10.04 -13.58 -7.32
C LEU A 39 -10.99 -13.11 -6.20
N ASP A 40 -10.89 -13.75 -5.04
CA ASP A 40 -11.52 -13.32 -3.82
C ASP A 40 -10.56 -12.33 -3.17
N LEU A 41 -10.93 -11.05 -3.28
CA LEU A 41 -10.21 -9.90 -2.74
C LEU A 41 -10.96 -9.39 -1.50
N HIS A 42 -11.40 -10.30 -0.64
CA HIS A 42 -12.09 -9.95 0.60
C HIS A 42 -11.29 -8.91 1.40
N GLY A 43 -11.93 -7.80 1.79
CA GLY A 43 -11.30 -6.70 2.53
C GLY A 43 -10.54 -5.69 1.66
N SER A 44 -10.36 -5.93 0.35
CA SER A 44 -9.69 -4.98 -0.55
C SER A 44 -10.45 -3.66 -0.68
N GLU A 45 -11.77 -3.69 -0.76
CA GLU A 45 -12.60 -2.47 -0.83
C GLU A 45 -12.46 -1.61 0.42
N GLU A 46 -12.46 -2.25 1.61
CA GLU A 46 -12.26 -1.56 2.89
C GLU A 46 -10.85 -0.98 3.00
N PHE A 47 -9.84 -1.71 2.50
CA PHE A 47 -8.46 -1.25 2.49
C PHE A 47 -8.23 -0.11 1.50
N GLN A 48 -8.86 -0.16 0.32
CA GLN A 48 -8.87 0.91 -0.66
C GLN A 48 -9.53 2.16 -0.07
N ALA A 49 -10.70 2.02 0.57
CA ALA A 49 -11.37 3.12 1.25
C ALA A 49 -10.51 3.72 2.37
N PHE A 50 -9.78 2.90 3.13
CA PHE A 50 -8.82 3.38 4.13
C PHE A 50 -7.68 4.21 3.51
N ILE A 51 -7.12 3.75 2.39
CA ILE A 51 -6.08 4.47 1.63
C ILE A 51 -6.61 5.81 1.14
N ASP A 52 -7.80 5.82 0.54
CA ASP A 52 -8.45 7.01 -0.01
C ASP A 52 -8.80 8.01 1.11
N ASP A 53 -9.41 7.56 2.20
CA ASP A 53 -9.76 8.39 3.37
C ASP A 53 -8.55 9.07 3.99
N CYS A 54 -7.39 8.40 3.97
CA CYS A 54 -6.15 8.91 4.54
C CYS A 54 -5.30 9.68 3.52
N ALA A 55 -5.74 9.82 2.27
CA ALA A 55 -4.94 10.37 1.17
C ALA A 55 -3.56 9.69 1.05
N PHE A 56 -3.54 8.37 1.15
CA PHE A 56 -2.35 7.58 0.93
C PHE A 56 -2.11 7.31 -0.56
N ILE A 57 -0.84 7.30 -0.93
CA ILE A 57 -0.40 6.85 -2.26
C ILE A 57 0.38 5.55 -2.07
N ASP A 58 -0.06 4.46 -2.73
CA ASP A 58 0.73 3.23 -2.80
C ASP A 58 1.96 3.44 -3.70
N LEU A 59 3.14 3.25 -3.12
CA LEU A 59 4.41 3.39 -3.81
C LEU A 59 4.82 2.05 -4.43
N PRO A 60 5.30 2.06 -5.69
CA PRO A 60 5.79 0.85 -6.33
C PRO A 60 7.05 0.34 -5.62
N ALA A 61 7.01 -0.90 -5.14
CA ALA A 61 8.17 -1.58 -4.59
C ALA A 61 9.02 -2.19 -5.72
N LYS A 62 10.35 -2.02 -5.65
CA LYS A 62 11.31 -2.79 -6.45
C LYS A 62 11.73 -4.02 -5.63
N GLY A 63 11.18 -5.19 -5.95
CA GLY A 63 11.40 -6.42 -5.20
C GLY A 63 10.55 -7.58 -5.73
N PRO A 64 10.43 -8.67 -4.95
CA PRO A 64 9.54 -9.79 -5.28
C PRO A 64 8.11 -9.28 -5.56
N THR A 65 7.51 -9.76 -6.64
CA THR A 65 6.14 -9.39 -7.03
C THR A 65 5.11 -9.79 -5.97
N PHE A 66 5.36 -10.91 -5.27
CA PHE A 66 4.54 -11.45 -4.21
C PHE A 66 5.37 -11.62 -2.95
N THR A 67 4.76 -11.44 -1.78
CA THR A 67 5.43 -11.55 -0.49
C THR A 67 4.90 -12.69 0.37
N TRP A 68 3.81 -13.34 -0.07
CA TRP A 68 3.23 -14.49 0.58
C TRP A 68 2.84 -15.59 -0.44
N THR A 69 2.89 -16.84 0.01
CA THR A 69 2.34 -18.00 -0.70
C THR A 69 1.64 -18.93 0.26
N ASN A 70 0.59 -19.61 -0.21
CA ASN A 70 -0.05 -20.68 0.55
C ASN A 70 0.78 -21.98 0.59
N ASN A 71 1.95 -22.00 -0.07
CA ASN A 71 2.89 -23.11 -0.12
C ASN A 71 2.27 -24.43 -0.61
N ARG A 72 1.29 -24.32 -1.52
CA ARG A 72 0.73 -25.46 -2.26
C ARG A 72 1.33 -25.52 -3.65
N ASP A 73 1.27 -26.69 -4.26
CA ASP A 73 1.83 -26.93 -5.58
C ASP A 73 0.74 -26.93 -6.66
N GLY A 74 1.18 -26.73 -7.92
CA GLY A 74 0.32 -26.84 -9.09
C GLY A 74 -0.82 -25.81 -9.12
N GLU A 75 -2.02 -26.27 -9.44
CA GLU A 75 -3.19 -25.41 -9.62
C GLU A 75 -3.75 -24.83 -8.31
N ASP A 76 -3.39 -25.43 -7.16
CA ASP A 76 -3.79 -24.94 -5.85
C ASP A 76 -2.82 -23.88 -5.29
N CYS A 77 -1.75 -23.57 -6.03
CA CYS A 77 -0.77 -22.58 -5.63
C CYS A 77 -1.34 -21.15 -5.75
N THR A 78 -1.23 -20.39 -4.66
CA THR A 78 -1.62 -18.98 -4.61
C THR A 78 -0.44 -18.14 -4.13
N TYR A 79 -0.20 -17.03 -4.82
CA TYR A 79 0.75 -16.00 -4.42
C TYR A 79 0.01 -14.68 -4.22
N GLU A 80 0.38 -13.97 -3.15
CA GLU A 80 -0.22 -12.68 -2.78
C GLU A 80 0.87 -11.68 -2.41
N ARG A 81 0.67 -10.40 -2.74
CA ARG A 81 1.47 -9.29 -2.24
C ARG A 81 0.69 -8.62 -1.12
N LEU A 82 1.14 -8.84 0.11
CA LEU A 82 0.50 -8.34 1.34
C LEU A 82 1.25 -7.15 1.94
N ASP A 83 2.54 -7.01 1.62
CA ASP A 83 3.34 -5.86 2.01
C ASP A 83 3.12 -4.68 1.05
N SER A 84 2.88 -3.50 1.62
CA SER A 84 2.67 -2.25 0.86
C SER A 84 3.44 -1.08 1.45
N PHE A 85 3.72 -0.07 0.60
CA PHE A 85 4.44 1.14 0.96
C PHE A 85 3.51 2.34 0.74
N LEU A 86 2.83 2.80 1.78
CA LEU A 86 1.84 3.86 1.69
C LEU A 86 2.46 5.21 2.09
N GLN A 87 2.50 6.18 1.19
CA GLN A 87 2.95 7.53 1.48
C GLN A 87 1.77 8.44 1.82
N LEU A 88 1.80 9.08 2.99
CA LEU A 88 0.81 10.09 3.35
C LEU A 88 1.02 11.33 2.48
N GLU A 89 0.02 11.68 1.66
CA GLU A 89 0.02 12.96 0.96
C GLU A 89 -0.33 14.08 1.95
N VAL A 90 0.69 14.67 2.56
CA VAL A 90 0.49 15.92 3.31
C VAL A 90 0.31 17.02 2.30
N ALA A 91 -0.87 17.65 2.31
CA ALA A 91 -1.32 18.70 1.40
C ALA A 91 -0.16 19.42 0.68
N TYR A 92 -0.14 19.22 -0.63
CA TYR A 92 0.74 19.76 -1.68
C TYR A 92 1.27 21.21 -1.49
N SER A 93 0.66 21.99 -0.60
CA SER A 93 1.02 23.37 -0.26
C SER A 93 2.37 23.49 0.46
N TYR A 94 2.78 22.52 1.28
CA TYR A 94 4.06 22.63 2.02
C TYR A 94 5.29 22.40 1.13
N THR A 95 5.20 21.47 0.18
CA THR A 95 6.28 21.13 -0.75
C THR A 95 6.53 22.23 -1.78
N ARG A 96 5.51 23.01 -2.17
CA ARG A 96 5.66 24.10 -3.16
C ARG A 96 6.36 25.34 -2.61
N SER A 97 6.28 25.60 -1.31
CA SER A 97 7.04 26.68 -0.67
C SER A 97 8.50 26.32 -0.36
N ASN A 98 8.86 25.03 -0.38
CA ASN A 98 10.21 24.53 -0.05
C ASN A 98 10.89 23.81 -1.23
N SER A 99 10.51 24.16 -2.47
CA SER A 99 10.96 23.54 -3.72
C SER A 99 12.46 23.70 -4.04
N HIS A 100 13.29 24.11 -3.09
CA HIS A 100 14.75 24.14 -3.24
C HIS A 100 15.48 22.98 -2.57
N GLN A 101 14.82 22.03 -1.88
CA GLN A 101 15.58 21.01 -1.14
C GLN A 101 15.14 19.54 -1.23
N PHE A 102 14.00 19.21 -1.84
CA PHE A 102 13.63 17.81 -2.06
C PHE A 102 13.33 17.54 -3.53
N ALA A 103 14.37 17.15 -4.27
CA ALA A 103 14.23 16.56 -5.58
C ALA A 103 13.70 15.13 -5.42
N TYR A 104 12.46 14.88 -5.86
CA TYR A 104 12.02 13.51 -6.14
C TYR A 104 12.93 12.95 -7.24
N PRO A 105 13.57 11.77 -7.05
CA PRO A 105 14.34 11.18 -8.12
C PRO A 105 13.41 10.90 -9.29
N GLN A 106 13.66 11.58 -10.41
CA GLN A 106 13.01 11.27 -11.67
C GLN A 106 13.40 9.84 -12.05
N ILE A 107 12.50 8.89 -11.83
CA ILE A 107 12.67 7.52 -12.30
C ILE A 107 12.49 7.58 -13.82
N ARG A 108 13.61 7.62 -14.54
CA ARG A 108 13.63 7.43 -15.99
C ARG A 108 13.38 5.95 -16.33
N PRO A 109 12.75 5.65 -17.48
CA PRO A 109 12.43 4.29 -17.92
C PRO A 109 13.64 3.36 -17.94
#